data_AF-A0A8J8NNR0-F1
#
_entry.id   AF-A0A8J8NNR0-F1
#
_cell.length_a   1.000
_cell.length_b   1.000
_cell.length_c   1.000
_cell.angle_alpha   90.00
_cell.angle_beta   90.00
_cell.angle_gamma   90.00
#
_symmetry.space_group_name_H-M   'P 1'
#
loop_
_entity.id
_entity.type
_entity.pdbx_description
1 polymer ?
#
loop_
_entity_poly.entity_id
_entity_poly.type
_entity_poly.pdbx_seq_one_letter_code
_entity_poly.pdbx_strand_id
1 'polypeptide(L)'
;MILLPIVYFSYQTIERANANKPEGYKWPSLSDYKLMIVTTLLFMIIENSADYFFTPMFEKVCREQVDLEVRKVRSKKAIKNIYKGFYFIGTTTFAYMVLKGSYIMPPLLGGDDSFYDHFTHYPYWEHPKYYTEFYMTCMGYNMAGLLQELFFEDKGRNDYLEMLLHHVITVYLVVFGYATNIFMGAPVILVHNASDALICFVRTINESKYYAKNPIIFFPALFIWVYMRCITFPQLLYAVIFYTNHVYMPPLLMPLFRLCLCCLQCLHFYWTFLLFKIIYNFFFKGVADDLINKNKISSAEVSATVLKKQL
;
A
#
# COMPACT_ATOMS: atom_id res chain seq x y z
N MET A 1 12.43 22.24 5.24
CA MET A 1 11.65 23.40 5.74
C MET A 1 10.15 23.12 5.87
N ILE A 2 9.55 22.19 5.10
CA ILE A 2 8.10 21.89 5.13
C ILE A 2 7.64 21.08 6.36
N LEU A 3 8.51 20.22 6.92
CA LEU A 3 8.16 19.32 8.03
C LEU A 3 7.85 20.06 9.34
N LEU A 4 8.58 21.15 9.64
CA LEU A 4 8.43 21.93 10.87
C LEU A 4 7.02 22.55 10.99
N PRO A 5 6.49 23.26 9.97
CA PRO A 5 5.11 23.71 9.96
C PRO A 5 4.09 22.58 10.16
N ILE A 6 4.28 21.43 9.51
CA ILE A 6 3.35 20.29 9.63
C ILE A 6 3.30 19.80 11.07
N VAL A 7 4.47 19.52 11.67
CA VAL A 7 4.56 19.04 13.06
C VAL A 7 3.94 20.05 14.03
N TYR A 8 4.24 21.33 13.84
CA TYR A 8 3.69 22.42 14.65
C TYR A 8 2.16 22.48 14.57
N PHE A 9 1.59 22.46 13.36
CA PHE A 9 0.14 22.53 13.18
C PHE A 9 -0.57 21.25 13.67
N SER A 10 0.04 20.08 13.51
CA SER A 10 -0.47 18.84 14.09
C SER A 10 -0.48 18.89 15.61
N TYR A 11 0.60 19.39 16.23
CA TYR A 11 0.67 19.58 17.69
C TYR A 11 -0.45 20.51 18.19
N GLN A 12 -0.64 21.67 17.53
CA GLN A 12 -1.72 22.60 17.88
C GLN A 12 -3.11 21.98 17.75
N THR A 13 -3.32 21.15 16.72
CA THR A 13 -4.61 20.45 16.51
C THR A 13 -4.86 19.47 17.66
N ILE A 14 -3.83 18.71 18.04
CA ILE A 14 -3.90 17.73 19.13
C ILE A 14 -4.13 18.41 20.48
N GLU A 15 -3.45 19.52 20.78
CA GLU A 15 -3.67 20.26 22.02
C GLU A 15 -5.10 20.80 22.12
N ARG A 16 -5.60 21.44 21.04
CA ARG A 16 -6.97 21.95 20.99
C ARG A 16 -8.00 20.85 21.16
N ALA A 17 -7.79 19.71 20.51
CA ALA A 17 -8.70 18.57 20.64
C ALA A 17 -8.63 17.94 22.05
N ASN A 18 -7.44 17.84 22.65
CA ASN A 18 -7.34 17.35 24.02
C ASN A 18 -7.96 18.29 25.06
N ALA A 19 -7.92 19.60 24.84
CA ALA A 19 -8.52 20.59 25.72
C ALA A 19 -10.06 20.56 25.70
N ASN A 20 -10.66 20.16 24.57
CA ASN A 20 -12.12 20.18 24.36
C ASN A 20 -12.76 18.78 24.34
N LYS A 21 -12.02 17.73 24.72
CA LYS A 21 -12.51 16.36 24.58
C LYS A 21 -13.59 16.02 25.61
N PRO A 22 -14.59 15.19 25.25
CA PRO A 22 -15.55 14.68 26.21
C PRO A 22 -14.88 13.94 27.37
N GLU A 23 -15.54 13.93 28.54
CA GLU A 23 -15.05 13.19 29.70
C GLU A 23 -14.89 11.70 29.35
N GLY A 24 -13.75 11.12 29.74
CA GLY A 24 -13.41 9.73 29.42
C GLY A 24 -12.93 9.48 27.99
N TYR A 25 -12.94 10.47 27.07
CA TYR A 25 -12.45 10.28 25.71
C TYR A 25 -10.92 10.07 25.66
N LYS A 26 -10.51 8.97 25.03
CA LYS A 26 -9.09 8.64 24.82
C LYS A 26 -8.64 9.10 23.44
N TRP A 27 -7.88 10.19 23.41
CA TRP A 27 -7.24 10.70 22.20
C TRP A 27 -6.03 9.83 21.81
N PRO A 28 -5.72 9.67 20.50
CA PRO A 28 -4.44 9.16 20.00
C PRO A 28 -3.22 9.66 20.77
N SER A 29 -2.47 8.77 21.41
CA SER A 29 -1.32 9.15 22.21
C SER A 29 -0.01 8.94 21.44
N LEU A 30 0.98 9.78 21.71
CA LEU A 30 2.35 9.55 21.23
C LEU A 30 2.93 8.22 21.73
N SER A 31 2.43 7.70 22.85
CA SER A 31 2.82 6.36 23.34
C SER A 31 2.42 5.23 22.40
N ASP A 32 1.36 5.40 21.59
CA ASP A 32 0.84 4.37 20.71
C ASP A 32 1.84 4.08 19.57
N TYR A 33 2.62 5.09 19.17
CA TYR A 33 3.70 4.96 18.19
C TYR A 33 4.86 4.07 18.65
N LYS A 34 4.93 3.70 19.94
CA LYS A 34 5.88 2.67 20.41
C LYS A 34 5.62 1.34 19.70
N LEU A 35 4.34 0.99 19.50
CA LEU A 35 3.97 -0.22 18.78
C LEU A 35 4.41 -0.12 17.31
N MET A 36 4.26 1.05 16.67
CA MET A 36 4.77 1.29 15.31
C MET A 36 6.29 1.05 15.22
N ILE A 37 7.09 1.56 16.17
CA ILE A 37 8.54 1.35 16.15
C ILE A 37 8.88 -0.14 16.25
N VAL A 38 8.21 -0.85 17.17
CA VAL A 38 8.42 -2.30 17.34
C VAL A 38 8.03 -3.07 16.09
N THR A 39 6.87 -2.79 15.49
CA THR A 39 6.42 -3.49 14.28
C THR A 39 7.27 -3.13 13.06
N THR A 40 7.79 -1.91 12.97
CA THR A 40 8.76 -1.51 11.92
C THR A 40 9.98 -2.41 11.93
N LEU A 41 10.64 -2.54 13.09
CA LEU A 41 11.83 -3.38 13.24
C LEU A 41 11.50 -4.85 12.99
N LEU A 42 10.36 -5.32 13.50
CA LEU A 42 9.90 -6.68 13.31
C LEU A 42 9.72 -7.01 11.82
N PHE A 43 9.04 -6.16 11.05
CA PHE A 43 8.83 -6.39 9.62
C PHE A 43 10.13 -6.36 8.81
N MET A 44 11.07 -5.46 9.15
CA MET A 44 12.40 -5.47 8.53
C MET A 44 13.15 -6.78 8.80
N ILE A 45 13.10 -7.29 10.05
CA ILE A 45 13.72 -8.57 10.41
C ILE A 45 13.05 -9.72 9.66
N ILE A 46 11.71 -9.77 9.62
CA ILE A 46 10.96 -10.82 8.94
C ILE A 46 11.28 -10.83 7.45
N GLU A 47 11.27 -9.67 6.77
CA GLU A 47 11.56 -9.60 5.34
C GLU A 47 12.98 -10.07 5.01
N ASN A 48 13.97 -9.61 5.77
CA ASN A 48 15.36 -10.02 5.58
C ASN A 48 15.58 -11.50 5.89
N SER A 49 14.92 -12.02 6.93
CA SER A 49 14.96 -13.44 7.26
C SER A 49 14.32 -14.28 6.16
N ALA A 50 13.19 -13.81 5.59
CA ALA A 50 12.51 -14.50 4.51
C ALA A 50 13.40 -14.59 3.26
N ASP A 51 14.05 -13.50 2.86
CA ASP A 51 15.05 -13.51 1.78
C ASP A 51 16.16 -14.53 2.06
N TYR A 52 16.74 -14.50 3.26
CA TYR A 52 17.85 -15.39 3.62
C TYR A 52 17.47 -16.88 3.57
N PHE A 53 16.33 -17.26 4.15
CA PHE A 53 15.95 -18.67 4.28
C PHE A 53 15.27 -19.23 3.03
N PHE A 54 14.45 -18.44 2.33
CA PHE A 54 13.56 -18.97 1.29
C PHE A 54 14.06 -18.73 -0.14
N THR A 55 14.99 -17.78 -0.38
CA THR A 55 15.53 -17.56 -1.73
C THR A 55 16.15 -18.83 -2.34
N PRO A 56 16.99 -19.62 -1.62
CA PRO A 56 17.53 -20.87 -2.17
C PRO A 56 16.46 -21.91 -2.53
N MET A 57 15.32 -21.87 -1.85
CA MET A 57 14.19 -22.76 -2.16
C MET A 57 13.49 -22.31 -3.45
N PHE A 58 13.30 -21.01 -3.64
CA PHE A 58 12.66 -20.47 -4.83
C PHE A 58 13.52 -20.60 -6.09
N GLU A 59 14.85 -20.54 -5.97
CA GLU A 59 15.77 -20.73 -7.11
C GLU A 59 15.50 -22.04 -7.88
N LYS A 60 15.05 -23.10 -7.20
CA LYS A 60 14.69 -24.40 -7.81
C LYS A 60 13.45 -24.33 -8.71
N VAL A 61 12.59 -23.35 -8.50
CA VAL A 61 11.35 -23.15 -9.25
C VAL A 61 11.35 -21.86 -10.05
N CYS A 62 12.43 -21.08 -10.01
CA CYS A 62 12.60 -19.87 -10.80
C CYS A 62 12.52 -20.19 -12.30
N ARG A 63 11.94 -19.28 -13.08
CA ARG A 63 11.83 -19.45 -14.54
C ARG A 63 13.21 -19.41 -15.23
N GLU A 64 14.15 -18.67 -14.67
CA GLU A 64 15.52 -18.55 -15.19
C GLU A 64 16.40 -19.65 -14.57
N GLN A 65 17.00 -20.49 -15.42
CA GLN A 65 17.80 -21.63 -14.99
C GLN A 65 19.19 -21.68 -15.64
N VAL A 66 19.57 -20.71 -16.45
CA VAL A 66 20.89 -20.64 -17.10
C VAL A 66 21.76 -19.61 -16.40
N ASP A 67 21.28 -18.38 -16.29
CA ASP A 67 22.02 -17.30 -15.64
C ASP A 67 21.79 -17.30 -14.12
N LEU A 68 22.82 -17.65 -13.36
CA LEU A 68 22.76 -17.79 -11.91
C LEU A 68 22.51 -16.45 -11.18
N GLU A 69 23.08 -15.35 -11.69
CA GLU A 69 22.90 -14.03 -11.08
C GLU A 69 21.48 -13.52 -11.32
N VAL A 70 20.97 -13.67 -12.55
CA VAL A 70 19.58 -13.32 -12.87
C VAL A 70 18.60 -14.19 -12.09
N ARG A 71 18.85 -15.49 -11.98
CA ARG A 71 18.03 -16.41 -11.18
C ARG A 71 17.94 -15.95 -9.74
N LYS A 72 19.07 -15.60 -9.13
CA LYS A 72 19.13 -15.13 -7.74
C LYS A 72 18.31 -13.85 -7.58
N VAL A 73 18.51 -12.85 -8.43
CA VAL A 73 17.76 -11.57 -8.38
C VAL A 73 16.25 -11.79 -8.52
N ARG A 74 15.81 -12.62 -9.48
CA ARG A 74 14.39 -12.96 -9.67
C ARG A 74 13.82 -13.72 -8.47
N SER A 75 14.59 -14.64 -7.91
CA SER A 75 14.17 -15.43 -6.74
C SER A 75 13.99 -14.56 -5.51
N LYS A 76 14.93 -13.63 -5.25
CA LYS A 76 14.79 -12.62 -4.18
C LYS A 76 13.52 -11.77 -4.36
N LYS A 77 13.26 -11.30 -5.59
CA LYS A 77 12.05 -10.54 -5.91
C LYS A 77 10.78 -11.36 -5.63
N ALA A 78 10.78 -12.64 -5.98
CA ALA A 78 9.64 -13.52 -5.72
C ALA A 78 9.41 -13.74 -4.22
N ILE A 79 10.46 -13.98 -3.44
CA ILE A 79 10.36 -14.15 -1.98
C ILE A 79 9.84 -12.88 -1.30
N LYS A 80 10.33 -11.70 -1.70
CA LYS A 80 9.79 -10.43 -1.22
C LYS A 80 8.29 -10.32 -1.51
N ASN A 81 7.84 -10.66 -2.72
CA ASN A 81 6.41 -10.64 -3.05
C ASN A 81 5.62 -11.68 -2.26
N ILE A 82 6.14 -12.89 -2.00
CA ILE A 82 5.47 -13.89 -1.17
C ILE A 82 5.24 -13.36 0.26
N TYR A 83 6.30 -12.82 0.89
CA TYR A 83 6.22 -12.20 2.20
C TYR A 83 5.15 -11.09 2.25
N LYS A 84 5.21 -10.16 1.28
CA LYS A 84 4.23 -9.07 1.16
C LYS A 84 2.82 -9.59 0.95
N GLY A 85 2.64 -10.63 0.14
CA GLY A 85 1.34 -11.28 -0.08
C GLY A 85 0.72 -11.81 1.21
N PHE A 86 1.48 -12.52 2.04
CA PHE A 86 1.00 -12.99 3.34
C PHE A 86 0.68 -11.85 4.31
N TYR A 87 1.53 -10.83 4.36
CA TYR A 87 1.26 -9.62 5.13
C TYR A 87 -0.05 -8.95 4.70
N PHE A 88 -0.26 -8.76 3.39
CA PHE A 88 -1.46 -8.13 2.87
C PHE A 88 -2.72 -8.95 3.10
N ILE A 89 -2.66 -10.28 2.99
CA ILE A 89 -3.78 -11.16 3.38
C ILE A 89 -4.10 -10.96 4.87
N GLY A 90 -3.10 -11.11 5.74
CA GLY A 90 -3.30 -11.03 7.19
C GLY A 90 -3.86 -9.67 7.63
N THR A 91 -3.32 -8.58 7.09
CA THR A 91 -3.79 -7.22 7.41
C THR A 91 -5.13 -6.90 6.78
N THR A 92 -5.46 -7.43 5.60
CA THR A 92 -6.81 -7.29 5.02
C THR A 92 -7.85 -8.00 5.88
N THR A 93 -7.55 -9.21 6.34
CA THR A 93 -8.42 -9.94 7.27
C THR A 93 -8.56 -9.18 8.60
N PHE A 94 -7.46 -8.67 9.15
CA PHE A 94 -7.51 -7.89 10.40
C PHE A 94 -8.29 -6.58 10.23
N ALA A 95 -8.05 -5.83 9.16
CA ALA A 95 -8.80 -4.63 8.82
C ALA A 95 -10.29 -4.92 8.73
N TYR A 96 -10.68 -5.98 8.00
CA TYR A 96 -12.08 -6.36 7.88
C TYR A 96 -12.70 -6.73 9.23
N MET A 97 -11.99 -7.44 10.11
CA MET A 97 -12.48 -7.76 11.46
C MET A 97 -12.67 -6.51 12.34
N VAL A 98 -11.79 -5.51 12.22
CA VAL A 98 -11.89 -4.24 12.96
C VAL A 98 -13.02 -3.36 12.41
N LEU A 99 -13.21 -3.34 11.09
CA LEU A 99 -14.14 -2.45 10.42
C LEU A 99 -15.57 -3.01 10.33
N LYS A 100 -15.73 -4.34 10.24
CA LYS A 100 -17.05 -4.96 10.06
C LYS A 100 -18.00 -4.60 11.21
N GLY A 101 -19.16 -4.05 10.87
CA GLY A 101 -20.17 -3.62 11.84
C GLY A 101 -19.84 -2.30 12.55
N SER A 102 -18.74 -1.63 12.16
CA SER A 102 -18.45 -0.27 12.59
C SER A 102 -18.91 0.73 11.54
N TYR A 103 -19.21 1.95 11.98
CA TYR A 103 -19.61 3.07 11.11
C TYR A 103 -18.49 3.56 10.17
N ILE A 104 -17.24 3.15 10.41
CA ILE A 104 -16.11 3.48 9.53
C ILE A 104 -15.99 2.50 8.36
N MET A 105 -16.88 1.51 8.23
CA MET A 105 -16.90 0.63 7.07
C MET A 105 -17.52 1.35 5.85
N PRO A 106 -16.84 1.41 4.69
CA PRO A 106 -17.42 2.03 3.51
C PRO A 106 -18.63 1.25 2.98
N PRO A 107 -19.66 1.92 2.42
CA PRO A 107 -20.85 1.25 1.88
C PRO A 107 -20.52 0.18 0.83
N LEU A 108 -19.59 0.49 -0.09
CA LEU A 108 -19.15 -0.47 -1.12
C LEU A 108 -18.47 -1.72 -0.56
N LEU A 109 -18.01 -1.70 0.70
CA LEU A 109 -17.37 -2.85 1.34
C LEU A 109 -18.28 -3.55 2.35
N GLY A 110 -19.58 -3.18 2.40
CA GLY A 110 -20.56 -3.75 3.31
C GLY A 110 -20.82 -2.93 4.58
N GLY A 111 -20.48 -1.64 4.56
CA GLY A 111 -20.97 -0.66 5.54
C GLY A 111 -22.34 -0.10 5.16
N ASP A 112 -22.84 0.84 5.97
CA ASP A 112 -24.10 1.55 5.73
C ASP A 112 -23.85 3.02 5.36
N ASP A 113 -24.93 3.73 5.01
CA ASP A 113 -24.86 5.14 4.58
C ASP A 113 -24.40 6.10 5.69
N SER A 114 -24.39 5.66 6.96
CA SER A 114 -23.93 6.49 8.07
C SER A 114 -22.44 6.83 7.96
N PHE A 115 -21.68 6.11 7.13
CA PHE A 115 -20.27 6.38 6.85
C PHE A 115 -19.99 7.86 6.51
N TYR A 116 -20.85 8.49 5.72
CA TYR A 116 -20.68 9.89 5.31
C TYR A 116 -21.08 10.88 6.42
N ASP A 117 -22.04 10.50 7.26
CA ASP A 117 -22.51 11.36 8.35
C ASP A 117 -21.49 11.45 9.49
N HIS A 118 -20.61 10.46 9.65
CA HIS A 118 -19.62 10.44 10.73
C HIS A 118 -18.53 11.51 10.61
N PHE A 119 -18.36 12.12 9.43
CA PHE A 119 -17.51 13.30 9.31
C PHE A 119 -18.02 14.49 10.12
N THR A 120 -19.32 14.54 10.46
CA THR A 120 -19.89 15.59 11.33
C THR A 120 -19.48 15.45 12.80
N HIS A 121 -19.05 14.26 13.22
CA HIS A 121 -18.62 13.97 14.59
C HIS A 121 -17.11 14.19 14.79
N TYR A 122 -16.37 14.59 13.76
CA TYR A 122 -14.97 14.98 13.92
C TYR A 122 -14.84 16.13 14.95
N PRO A 123 -13.86 16.09 15.87
CA PRO A 123 -12.74 15.16 15.93
C PRO A 123 -12.95 13.94 16.84
N TYR A 124 -14.13 13.74 17.43
CA TYR A 124 -14.35 12.73 18.46
C TYR A 124 -15.23 11.59 17.94
N TRP A 125 -14.64 10.40 17.85
CA TRP A 125 -15.33 9.20 17.40
C TRP A 125 -14.81 7.99 18.19
N GLU A 126 -15.68 7.01 18.42
CA GLU A 126 -15.35 5.81 19.18
C GLU A 126 -14.52 4.85 18.33
N HIS A 127 -13.25 4.65 18.70
CA HIS A 127 -12.38 3.73 17.98
C HIS A 127 -12.90 2.30 18.12
N PRO A 128 -13.09 1.57 17.00
CA PRO A 128 -13.44 0.16 17.08
C PRO A 128 -12.39 -0.63 17.86
N LYS A 129 -12.82 -1.76 18.43
CA LYS A 129 -11.92 -2.64 19.18
C LYS A 129 -10.72 -3.04 18.30
N TYR A 130 -9.53 -2.95 18.88
CA TYR A 130 -8.24 -3.23 18.22
C TYR A 130 -7.83 -2.26 17.10
N TYR A 131 -8.51 -1.12 16.94
CA TYR A 131 -8.19 -0.13 15.91
C TYR A 131 -6.75 0.36 16.01
N THR A 132 -6.30 0.73 17.21
CA THR A 132 -4.95 1.27 17.42
C THR A 132 -3.88 0.25 17.09
N GLU A 133 -4.06 -1.00 17.52
CA GLU A 133 -3.14 -2.10 17.26
C GLU A 133 -3.04 -2.41 15.76
N PHE A 134 -4.18 -2.48 15.08
CA PHE A 134 -4.25 -2.64 13.63
C PHE A 134 -3.54 -1.49 12.90
N TYR A 135 -3.89 -0.26 13.25
CA TYR A 135 -3.39 0.94 12.58
C TYR A 135 -1.88 1.10 12.77
N MET A 136 -1.37 0.94 14.00
CA MET A 136 0.05 1.02 14.32
C MET A 136 0.87 -0.09 13.67
N THR A 137 0.29 -1.29 13.54
CA THR A 137 0.94 -2.40 12.83
C THR A 137 1.08 -2.07 11.34
N CYS A 138 0.01 -1.60 10.69
CA CYS A 138 0.06 -1.22 9.28
C CYS A 138 0.99 -0.02 9.04
N MET A 139 1.03 0.92 9.98
CA MET A 139 1.95 2.04 9.95
C MET A 139 3.41 1.58 10.04
N GLY A 140 3.72 0.64 10.94
CA GLY A 140 5.08 0.10 11.08
C GLY A 140 5.55 -0.60 9.81
N TYR A 141 4.68 -1.32 9.11
CA TYR A 141 5.01 -1.88 7.79
C TYR A 141 5.28 -0.80 6.75
N ASN A 142 4.47 0.26 6.68
CA ASN A 142 4.69 1.37 5.75
C ASN A 142 6.02 2.09 6.04
N MET A 143 6.35 2.29 7.33
CA MET A 143 7.62 2.85 7.75
C MET A 143 8.80 1.93 7.37
N ALA A 144 8.67 0.62 7.59
CA ALA A 144 9.68 -0.36 7.20
C ALA A 144 9.94 -0.31 5.69
N GLY A 145 8.89 -0.24 4.87
CA GLY A 145 8.98 -0.09 3.43
C GLY A 145 9.71 1.19 3.01
N LEU A 146 9.40 2.34 3.64
CA LEU A 146 10.11 3.59 3.38
C LEU A 146 11.60 3.50 3.73
N LEU A 147 11.95 2.92 4.88
CA LEU A 147 13.35 2.74 5.28
C LEU A 147 14.09 1.81 4.32
N GLN A 148 13.43 0.74 3.87
CA GLN A 148 13.99 -0.16 2.86
C GLN A 148 14.26 0.55 1.53
N GLU A 149 13.28 1.31 1.03
CA GLU A 149 13.40 2.06 -0.22
C GLU A 149 14.51 3.14 -0.15
N LEU A 150 14.71 3.76 1.02
CA LEU A 150 15.73 4.80 1.20
C LEU A 150 17.15 4.27 1.33
N PHE A 151 17.33 3.16 2.05
CA PHE A 151 18.65 2.69 2.49
C PHE A 151 19.15 1.42 1.79
N PHE A 152 18.25 0.57 1.29
CA PHE A 152 18.61 -0.78 0.85
C PHE A 152 18.23 -1.12 -0.60
N GLU A 153 17.22 -0.47 -1.17
CA GLU A 153 16.79 -0.70 -2.55
C GLU A 153 17.66 0.04 -3.59
N ASP A 154 17.70 -0.50 -4.81
CA ASP A 154 18.48 0.06 -5.92
C ASP A 154 17.80 1.30 -6.52
N LYS A 155 18.48 2.46 -6.42
CA LYS A 155 18.03 3.74 -6.96
C LYS A 155 17.99 3.77 -8.49
N GLY A 156 18.62 2.80 -9.16
CA GLY A 156 18.60 2.63 -10.61
C GLY A 156 17.37 1.89 -11.14
N ARG A 157 16.46 1.42 -10.27
CA ARG A 157 15.21 0.76 -10.68
C ARG A 157 14.27 1.75 -11.36
N ASN A 158 13.59 1.30 -12.42
CA ASN A 158 12.75 2.18 -13.25
C ASN A 158 11.53 2.78 -12.53
N ASP A 159 11.04 2.17 -11.45
CA ASP A 159 9.91 2.64 -10.66
C ASP A 159 10.33 3.23 -9.30
N TYR A 160 11.63 3.49 -9.09
CA TYR A 160 12.17 3.96 -7.80
C TYR A 160 11.49 5.25 -7.33
N LEU A 161 11.33 6.24 -8.22
CA LEU A 161 10.75 7.53 -7.84
C LEU A 161 9.26 7.41 -7.54
N GLU A 162 8.52 6.61 -8.30
CA GLU A 162 7.10 6.35 -8.08
C GLU A 162 6.87 5.63 -6.75
N MET A 163 7.69 4.63 -6.42
CA MET A 163 7.61 3.90 -5.16
C MET A 163 8.05 4.75 -3.97
N LEU A 164 9.11 5.55 -4.10
CA LEU A 164 9.55 6.47 -3.07
C LEU A 164 8.47 7.53 -2.79
N LEU A 165 7.90 8.13 -3.83
CA LEU A 165 6.81 9.11 -3.71
C LEU A 165 5.60 8.48 -3.01
N HIS A 166 5.22 7.26 -3.40
CA HIS A 166 4.16 6.50 -2.74
C HIS A 166 4.44 6.32 -1.24
N HIS A 167 5.61 5.79 -0.87
CA HIS A 167 5.95 5.54 0.53
C HIS A 167 6.00 6.81 1.38
N VAL A 168 6.53 7.92 0.84
CA VAL A 168 6.52 9.21 1.53
C VAL A 168 5.08 9.69 1.76
N ILE A 169 4.22 9.60 0.75
CA ILE A 169 2.81 9.99 0.84
C ILE A 169 2.06 9.11 1.85
N THR A 170 2.20 7.78 1.78
CA THR A 170 1.46 6.88 2.66
C THR A 170 1.92 6.99 4.10
N VAL A 171 3.23 7.11 4.37
CA VAL A 171 3.74 7.37 5.71
C VAL A 171 3.19 8.70 6.25
N TYR A 172 3.21 9.77 5.46
CA TYR A 172 2.61 11.04 5.85
C TYR A 172 1.12 10.90 6.21
N LEU A 173 0.32 10.29 5.32
CA LEU A 173 -1.12 10.12 5.51
C LEU A 173 -1.44 9.30 6.77
N VAL A 174 -0.70 8.23 7.02
CA VAL A 174 -0.92 7.34 8.17
C VAL A 174 -0.46 7.99 9.47
N VAL A 175 0.73 8.64 9.49
CA VAL A 175 1.24 9.33 10.69
C VAL A 175 0.30 10.43 11.14
N PHE A 176 -0.01 11.36 10.24
CA PHE A 176 -0.76 12.55 10.59
C PHE A 176 -2.27 12.30 10.62
N GLY A 177 -2.76 11.33 9.84
CA GLY A 177 -4.14 10.85 9.91
C GLY A 177 -4.48 10.32 11.31
N TYR A 178 -3.64 9.44 11.87
CA TYR A 178 -3.85 8.95 13.24
C TYR A 178 -3.68 10.07 14.28
N ALA A 179 -2.61 10.87 14.19
CA ALA A 179 -2.31 11.92 15.16
C ALA A 179 -3.45 12.94 15.29
N THR A 180 -4.10 13.28 14.18
CA THR A 180 -5.24 14.21 14.14
C THR A 180 -6.61 13.54 14.13
N ASN A 181 -6.63 12.24 14.41
CA ASN A 181 -7.84 11.44 14.57
C ASN A 181 -8.77 11.47 13.34
N ILE A 182 -8.20 11.47 12.13
CA ILE A 182 -8.97 11.30 10.89
C ILE A 182 -9.26 9.80 10.70
N PHE A 183 -10.53 9.40 10.84
CA PHE A 183 -10.93 7.99 10.81
C PHE A 183 -10.73 7.28 9.45
N MET A 184 -10.50 8.05 8.38
CA MET A 184 -10.39 7.54 7.00
C MET A 184 -9.16 6.68 6.71
N GLY A 185 -8.16 6.67 7.61
CA GLY A 185 -6.96 5.88 7.38
C GLY A 185 -7.22 4.37 7.32
N ALA A 186 -8.08 3.82 8.17
CA ALA A 186 -8.34 2.37 8.18
C ALA A 186 -9.09 1.88 6.92
N PRO A 187 -10.14 2.54 6.43
CA PRO A 187 -10.75 2.23 5.14
C PRO A 187 -9.77 2.30 3.97
N VAL A 188 -8.91 3.33 3.95
CA VAL A 188 -7.87 3.48 2.93
C VAL A 188 -6.91 2.28 2.96
N ILE A 189 -6.43 1.89 4.14
CA ILE A 189 -5.54 0.72 4.31
C ILE A 189 -6.22 -0.57 3.84
N LEU A 190 -7.50 -0.79 4.18
CA LEU A 190 -8.24 -1.99 3.74
C LEU A 190 -8.27 -2.09 2.22
N VAL A 191 -8.72 -1.01 1.55
CA VAL A 191 -8.81 -0.95 0.08
C VAL A 191 -7.44 -1.20 -0.55
N HIS A 192 -6.37 -0.71 0.06
CA HIS A 192 -5.01 -0.87 -0.45
C HIS A 192 -4.50 -2.31 -0.32
N ASN A 193 -4.53 -2.84 0.89
CA ASN A 193 -3.96 -4.15 1.18
C ASN A 193 -4.74 -5.27 0.48
N ALA A 194 -6.06 -5.12 0.32
CA ALA A 194 -6.89 -6.12 -0.35
C ALA A 194 -6.49 -6.32 -1.82
N SER A 195 -6.20 -5.25 -2.56
CA SER A 195 -5.76 -5.35 -3.96
C SER A 195 -4.33 -5.88 -4.08
N ASP A 196 -3.46 -5.48 -3.15
CA ASP A 196 -2.03 -5.72 -3.27
C ASP A 196 -1.67 -7.18 -2.94
N ALA A 197 -2.49 -7.85 -2.12
CA ALA A 197 -2.38 -9.27 -1.83
C ALA A 197 -2.29 -10.12 -3.10
N LEU A 198 -3.23 -9.97 -4.04
CA LEU A 198 -3.26 -10.77 -5.26
C LEU A 198 -2.16 -10.39 -6.25
N ILE A 199 -1.84 -9.10 -6.36
CA ILE A 199 -0.75 -8.61 -7.22
C ILE A 199 0.61 -9.20 -6.79
N CYS A 200 0.83 -9.40 -5.49
CA CYS A 200 2.02 -10.06 -4.98
C CYS A 200 2.15 -11.51 -5.50
N PHE A 201 1.05 -12.27 -5.54
CA PHE A 201 1.08 -13.63 -6.07
C PHE A 201 1.21 -13.68 -7.59
N VAL A 202 0.59 -12.75 -8.31
CA VAL A 202 0.81 -12.54 -9.76
C VAL A 202 2.30 -12.36 -10.06
N ARG A 203 2.96 -11.44 -9.34
CA ARG A 203 4.39 -11.16 -9.50
C ARG A 203 5.24 -12.40 -9.16
N THR A 204 4.89 -13.11 -8.10
CA THR A 204 5.58 -14.35 -7.70
C THR A 204 5.49 -15.43 -8.77
N ILE A 205 4.29 -15.73 -9.28
CA ILE A 205 4.09 -16.76 -10.31
C ILE A 205 4.83 -16.38 -11.59
N ASN A 206 4.89 -15.10 -11.92
CA ASN A 206 5.62 -14.60 -13.09
C ASN A 206 7.13 -14.89 -13.06
N GLU A 207 7.73 -14.93 -11.88
CA GLU A 207 9.16 -15.25 -11.69
C GLU A 207 9.42 -16.78 -11.61
N SER A 208 8.36 -17.59 -11.57
CA SER A 208 8.45 -19.05 -11.48
C SER A 208 8.34 -19.74 -12.85
N LYS A 209 8.77 -21.00 -12.93
CA LYS A 209 8.56 -21.89 -14.10
C LYS A 209 7.10 -22.08 -14.49
N TYR A 210 6.16 -21.68 -13.62
CA TYR A 210 4.72 -21.73 -13.86
C TYR A 210 4.15 -20.41 -14.42
N TYR A 211 4.99 -19.50 -14.93
CA TYR A 211 4.56 -18.22 -15.49
C TYR A 211 3.43 -18.33 -16.53
N ALA A 212 3.33 -19.44 -17.27
CA ALA A 212 2.24 -19.71 -18.20
C ALA A 212 0.85 -19.76 -17.53
N LYS A 213 0.78 -20.08 -16.23
CA LYS A 213 -0.46 -20.09 -15.43
C LYS A 213 -0.78 -18.74 -14.79
N ASN A 214 0.09 -17.74 -14.93
CA ASN A 214 -0.09 -16.40 -14.37
C ASN A 214 -1.45 -15.75 -14.75
N PRO A 215 -1.98 -15.90 -15.98
CA PRO A 215 -3.29 -15.33 -16.34
C PRO A 215 -4.44 -15.74 -15.41
N ILE A 216 -4.40 -16.95 -14.83
CA ILE A 216 -5.44 -17.47 -13.93
C ILE A 216 -5.61 -16.58 -12.69
N ILE A 217 -4.50 -16.05 -12.16
CA ILE A 217 -4.52 -15.16 -10.98
C ILE A 217 -4.51 -13.68 -11.37
N PHE A 218 -3.94 -13.34 -12.53
CA PHE A 218 -3.82 -11.97 -13.00
C PHE A 218 -5.18 -11.31 -13.24
N PHE A 219 -6.13 -11.99 -13.91
CA PHE A 219 -7.44 -11.39 -14.20
C PHE A 219 -8.27 -11.13 -12.93
N PRO A 220 -8.37 -12.06 -11.95
CA PRO A 220 -8.97 -11.76 -10.65
C PRO A 220 -8.26 -10.62 -9.91
N ALA A 221 -6.92 -10.61 -9.91
CA ALA A 221 -6.14 -9.55 -9.27
C ALA A 221 -6.43 -8.17 -9.89
N LEU A 222 -6.52 -8.11 -11.22
CA LEU A 222 -6.86 -6.88 -11.94
C LEU A 222 -8.28 -6.41 -11.63
N PHE A 223 -9.25 -7.32 -11.60
CA PHE A 223 -10.63 -6.98 -11.26
C PHE A 223 -10.71 -6.36 -9.85
N ILE A 224 -10.08 -7.00 -8.87
CA ILE A 224 -10.02 -6.51 -7.49
C ILE A 224 -9.24 -5.18 -7.42
N TRP A 225 -8.14 -5.05 -8.17
CA TRP A 225 -7.39 -3.79 -8.25
C TRP A 225 -8.26 -2.64 -8.74
N VAL A 226 -8.97 -2.81 -9.87
CA VAL A 226 -9.85 -1.78 -10.43
C VAL A 226 -10.99 -1.44 -9.47
N TYR A 227 -11.63 -2.46 -8.88
CA TYR A 227 -12.70 -2.27 -7.91
C TYR A 227 -12.22 -1.46 -6.70
N MET A 228 -11.13 -1.89 -6.07
CA MET A 228 -10.61 -1.24 -4.87
C MET A 228 -10.03 0.15 -5.18
N ARG A 229 -9.13 0.27 -6.17
CA ARG A 229 -8.33 1.49 -6.42
C ARG A 229 -9.00 2.52 -7.32
N CYS A 230 -9.90 2.10 -8.21
CA CYS A 230 -10.51 3.00 -9.20
C CYS A 230 -12.00 3.20 -8.99
N ILE A 231 -12.67 2.43 -8.12
CA ILE A 231 -14.07 2.63 -7.77
C ILE A 231 -14.20 2.99 -6.28
N THR A 232 -13.73 2.14 -5.37
CA THR A 232 -13.89 2.37 -3.92
C THR A 232 -13.04 3.53 -3.41
N PHE A 233 -11.74 3.57 -3.73
CA PHE A 233 -10.89 4.66 -3.23
C PHE A 233 -11.32 6.07 -3.70
N PRO A 234 -11.73 6.30 -4.96
CA PRO A 234 -12.26 7.60 -5.37
C PRO A 234 -13.49 8.05 -4.57
N GLN A 235 -14.36 7.13 -4.12
CA GLN A 235 -15.47 7.49 -3.23
C GLN A 235 -14.99 7.89 -1.83
N LEU A 236 -13.97 7.20 -1.29
CA LEU A 236 -13.31 7.62 -0.04
C LEU A 236 -12.67 9.01 -0.19
N LEU A 237 -12.00 9.26 -1.31
CA LEU A 237 -11.43 10.56 -1.63
C LEU A 237 -12.50 11.64 -1.76
N TYR A 238 -13.60 11.35 -2.45
CA TYR A 238 -14.76 12.23 -2.53
C TYR A 238 -15.30 12.56 -1.13
N ALA A 239 -15.44 11.56 -0.27
CA ALA A 239 -15.86 11.75 1.12
C ALA A 239 -14.93 12.71 1.86
N VAL A 240 -13.61 12.51 1.78
CA VAL A 240 -12.64 13.43 2.41
C VAL A 240 -12.75 14.84 1.82
N ILE A 241 -12.85 15.01 0.50
CA ILE A 241 -12.85 16.34 -0.10
C ILE A 241 -14.12 17.13 0.23
N PHE A 242 -15.28 16.49 0.18
CA PHE A 242 -16.56 17.18 0.27
C PHE A 242 -17.18 17.17 1.68
N TYR A 243 -17.01 16.09 2.44
CA TYR A 243 -17.57 15.95 3.78
C TYR A 243 -16.60 16.37 4.89
N THR A 244 -15.39 16.86 4.60
CA THR A 244 -14.52 17.47 5.64
C THR A 244 -14.42 18.99 5.53
N ASN A 245 -15.29 19.65 4.77
CA ASN A 245 -15.23 21.11 4.61
C ASN A 245 -15.63 21.88 5.86
N HIS A 246 -16.48 21.31 6.71
CA HIS A 246 -16.83 21.87 8.02
C HIS A 246 -15.79 21.55 9.10
N VAL A 247 -14.84 20.65 8.83
CA VAL A 247 -13.79 20.28 9.78
C VAL A 247 -12.76 21.40 9.86
N TYR A 248 -12.74 22.13 10.97
CA TYR A 248 -11.70 23.12 11.22
C TYR A 248 -10.38 22.42 11.53
N MET A 249 -9.42 22.57 10.63
CA MET A 249 -8.03 22.10 10.78
C MET A 249 -7.10 23.22 10.31
N PRO A 250 -5.85 23.32 10.83
CA PRO A 250 -4.95 24.41 10.43
C PRO A 250 -4.79 24.50 8.91
N PRO A 251 -4.60 25.71 8.34
CA PRO A 251 -4.64 25.96 6.90
C PRO A 251 -3.68 25.12 6.04
N LEU A 252 -2.63 24.55 6.64
CA LEU A 252 -1.70 23.68 5.93
C LEU A 252 -2.12 22.21 5.94
N LEU A 253 -2.68 21.71 7.05
CA LEU A 253 -2.73 20.27 7.32
C LEU A 253 -3.82 19.56 6.49
N MET A 254 -5.04 20.09 6.46
CA MET A 254 -6.15 19.50 5.68
C MET A 254 -5.92 19.61 4.16
N PRO A 255 -5.50 20.77 3.59
CA PRO A 255 -5.19 20.84 2.17
C PRO A 255 -4.05 19.92 1.76
N LEU A 256 -3.00 19.79 2.58
CA LEU A 256 -1.90 18.85 2.30
C LEU A 256 -2.37 17.40 2.38
N PHE A 257 -3.21 17.04 3.37
CA PHE A 257 -3.81 15.70 3.46
C PHE A 257 -4.63 15.35 2.21
N ARG A 258 -5.49 16.27 1.75
CA ARG A 258 -6.27 16.12 0.52
C ARG A 258 -5.37 16.01 -0.72
N LEU A 259 -4.34 16.86 -0.82
CA LEU A 259 -3.37 16.82 -1.91
C LEU A 259 -2.65 15.46 -1.97
N CYS A 260 -2.18 14.96 -0.83
CA CYS A 260 -1.53 13.66 -0.72
C CYS A 260 -2.45 12.51 -1.21
N LEU A 261 -3.74 12.53 -0.84
CA LEU A 261 -4.69 11.54 -1.35
C LEU A 261 -4.95 11.67 -2.86
N CYS A 262 -5.01 12.89 -3.40
CA CYS A 262 -5.11 13.13 -4.85
C CYS A 262 -3.88 12.60 -5.59
N CYS A 263 -2.68 12.88 -5.08
CA CYS A 263 -1.43 12.33 -5.63
C CYS A 263 -1.43 10.80 -5.61
N LEU A 264 -1.92 10.20 -4.52
CA LEU A 264 -2.07 8.75 -4.41
C LEU A 264 -3.03 8.19 -5.47
N GLN A 265 -4.15 8.90 -5.73
CA GLN A 265 -5.07 8.51 -6.80
C GLN A 265 -4.46 8.63 -8.21
N CYS A 266 -3.64 9.66 -8.46
CA CYS A 266 -2.90 9.77 -9.73
C CYS A 266 -1.96 8.57 -9.93
N LEU A 267 -1.27 8.12 -8.88
CA LEU A 267 -0.43 6.92 -8.93
C LEU A 267 -1.27 5.66 -9.21
N HIS A 268 -2.47 5.54 -8.62
CA HIS A 268 -3.38 4.43 -8.93
C HIS A 268 -3.74 4.39 -10.42
N PHE A 269 -4.09 5.53 -11.02
CA PHE A 269 -4.39 5.59 -12.45
C PHE A 269 -3.17 5.26 -13.32
N TYR A 270 -1.98 5.73 -12.95
CA TYR A 270 -0.73 5.38 -13.61
C TYR A 270 -0.48 3.86 -13.60
N TRP A 271 -0.53 3.21 -12.44
CA TRP A 271 -0.32 1.76 -12.34
C TRP A 271 -1.43 0.96 -13.01
N THR A 272 -2.67 1.45 -12.97
CA THR A 272 -3.80 0.83 -13.68
C THR A 272 -3.55 0.85 -15.19
N PHE A 273 -3.07 1.97 -15.73
CA PHE A 273 -2.64 2.06 -17.12
C PHE A 273 -1.54 1.04 -17.45
N LEU A 274 -0.55 0.85 -16.56
CA LEU A 274 0.48 -0.18 -16.75
C LEU A 274 -0.08 -1.61 -16.75
N LEU A 275 -1.06 -1.92 -15.89
CA LEU A 275 -1.72 -3.22 -15.87
C LEU A 275 -2.50 -3.49 -17.18
N PHE A 276 -3.23 -2.50 -17.69
CA PHE A 276 -3.89 -2.62 -19.01
C PHE A 276 -2.88 -2.72 -20.15
N LYS A 277 -1.73 -2.07 -20.05
CA LYS A 277 -0.64 -2.21 -21.03
C LYS A 277 -0.05 -3.63 -21.04
N ILE A 278 -0.01 -4.33 -19.90
CA ILE A 278 0.36 -5.76 -19.83
C ILE A 278 -0.66 -6.60 -20.60
N ILE A 279 -1.96 -6.36 -20.42
CA ILE A 279 -3.02 -7.04 -21.19
C ILE A 279 -2.84 -6.83 -22.69
N TYR A 280 -2.63 -5.59 -23.11
CA TYR A 280 -2.41 -5.27 -24.52
C TYR A 280 -1.20 -6.03 -25.08
N ASN A 281 -0.07 -6.05 -24.37
CA ASN A 281 1.10 -6.80 -24.84
C ASN A 281 0.87 -8.31 -24.85
N PHE A 282 0.08 -8.85 -23.91
CA PHE A 282 -0.24 -10.28 -23.88
C PHE A 282 -1.04 -10.70 -25.12
N PHE A 283 -2.11 -9.97 -25.46
CA PHE A 283 -2.96 -10.32 -26.60
C PHE A 283 -2.34 -9.98 -27.96
N PHE A 284 -1.67 -8.83 -28.08
CA PHE A 284 -1.21 -8.33 -29.39
C PHE A 284 0.26 -8.64 -29.69
N LYS A 285 1.08 -8.93 -28.68
CA LYS A 285 2.52 -9.22 -28.84
C LYS A 285 2.93 -10.60 -28.35
N GLY A 286 2.04 -11.32 -27.66
CA GLY A 286 2.33 -12.61 -27.04
C GLY A 286 3.38 -12.54 -25.94
N VAL A 287 3.55 -11.38 -25.29
CA VAL A 287 4.53 -11.17 -24.21
C VAL A 287 3.81 -10.64 -22.97
N ALA A 288 3.85 -11.41 -21.87
CA ALA A 288 3.33 -11.02 -20.56
C ALA A 288 4.49 -10.72 -19.59
N ASP A 289 5.29 -9.70 -19.90
CA ASP A 289 6.34 -9.24 -18.97
C ASP A 289 5.82 -8.13 -18.04
N ASP A 290 6.26 -8.19 -16.79
CA ASP A 290 6.02 -7.16 -15.76
C ASP A 290 6.67 -5.85 -16.20
N LEU A 291 5.85 -4.89 -16.64
CA LEU A 291 6.32 -3.58 -17.12
C LEU A 291 6.72 -2.64 -15.98
N ILE A 292 6.28 -2.92 -14.75
CA ILE A 292 6.49 -2.06 -13.58
C ILE A 292 7.93 -2.25 -13.06
N ASN A 293 8.41 -3.50 -13.01
CA ASN A 293 9.77 -3.84 -12.57
C ASN A 293 10.68 -4.26 -13.72
N LYS A 294 10.74 -3.48 -14.81
CA LYS A 294 11.72 -3.73 -15.87
C LYS A 294 13.12 -3.36 -15.39
N ASN A 295 13.88 -4.30 -14.85
CA ASN A 295 15.34 -4.14 -14.73
C ASN A 295 15.98 -4.19 -16.13
N LYS A 296 17.16 -3.56 -16.31
CA LYS A 296 17.97 -3.60 -17.57
C LYS A 296 18.21 -5.02 -18.13
N ILE A 297 18.03 -6.05 -17.29
CA ILE A 297 18.08 -7.47 -17.65
C ILE A 297 16.92 -7.89 -18.57
N SER A 298 15.72 -7.32 -18.39
CA SER A 298 14.55 -7.60 -19.24
C SER A 298 14.76 -7.14 -20.69
N SER A 299 15.51 -6.06 -20.94
CA SER A 299 15.83 -5.62 -22.31
C SER A 299 16.70 -6.63 -23.06
N ALA A 300 17.64 -7.31 -22.38
CA ALA A 300 18.49 -8.33 -23.00
C ALA A 300 17.70 -9.61 -23.33
N GLU A 301 16.80 -10.06 -22.44
CA GLU A 301 15.91 -11.21 -22.68
C GLU A 301 14.90 -10.93 -23.80
N VAL A 302 14.32 -9.73 -23.87
CA VAL A 302 13.38 -9.35 -24.94
C VAL A 302 14.10 -9.32 -26.29
N SER A 303 15.32 -8.78 -26.37
CA SER A 303 16.13 -8.83 -27.60
C SER A 303 16.44 -10.26 -28.02
N ALA A 304 16.81 -11.15 -27.09
CA ALA A 304 17.11 -12.54 -27.39
C ALA A 304 15.86 -13.34 -27.85
N THR A 305 14.69 -13.03 -27.28
CA THR A 305 13.43 -13.72 -27.62
C THR A 305 12.86 -13.24 -28.96
N VAL A 306 13.03 -11.95 -29.29
CA VAL A 306 12.68 -11.40 -30.61
C VAL A 306 13.57 -11.99 -31.70
N LEU A 307 14.88 -12.12 -31.44
CA LEU A 307 15.83 -12.77 -32.36
C LEU A 307 15.48 -14.25 -32.63
N LYS A 308 15.02 -15.00 -31.60
CA LYS A 308 14.57 -16.39 -31.77
C LYS A 308 13.25 -16.55 -32.52
N LYS A 309 12.45 -15.49 -32.70
CA LYS A 309 11.23 -15.51 -33.52
C LYS A 309 11.47 -15.06 -34.97
N GLN A 310 12.68 -14.62 -35.30
CA GLN A 310 13.08 -14.17 -36.64
C GLN A 310 14.04 -15.16 -37.35
N LEU A 311 14.34 -16.30 -36.71
CA LEU A 311 15.02 -17.47 -37.26
C LEU A 311 14.03 -18.65 -37.27
#